data_AF-A0A4Q7VYP9-F1
#
_entry.id   AF-A0A4Q7VYP9-F1
#
_cell.length_a   1.000
_cell.length_b   1.000
_cell.length_c   1.000
_cell.angle_alpha   90.00
_cell.angle_beta   90.00
_cell.angle_gamma   90.00
#
_symmetry.space_group_name_H-M   'P 1'
#
loop_
_entity.id
_entity.type
_entity.pdbx_description
1 polymer ?
#
loop_
_entity_poly.entity_id
_entity_poly.type
_entity_poly.pdbx_seq_one_letter_code
_entity_poly.pdbx_strand_id
1 'polypeptide(L)'
;MDEQARRTASRLRDAPPPTRLPVLPGVELSARYLLAEAGATTGGDWFDTLVLDDDRVALMVGDVVGHGARASWVTDRLSAALSMALLVGADPAAAISRLEKFASRVPGAEAATVCAAVLDPVTGDLTYCTAGHPPPLIASTDGKARYVEPSGGTPLGAPGGYQLGHDHLELDDVLLLYTDGIIERPQSTPDQATAELLSAAAAAAVAGSQYSAERVTEQVLELVAGHSDDVTVLAAHRRTPVVALTRSGPAVPATAARFRDEFSAWLRGLEPEPVLVIGVESSVIELMANVVEHAYYDCAPGQLALTADLTPSGDLEISVQDRGRWKDSEPAADRGHGLALAGATVDDLTVERTPAGTTATVRTALTKAPSMLVGEAQPATERADFSAAVTGGRLLVGGPIDIATARRFDRILRDVARHATRPLTVDLSRVTHLASAGIRVLAAALRRSDRKLELVALRGTPADHVLALTQLPHRTA
;
A
#
# COMPACT_ATOMS: atom_id res chain seq x y z
N MET A 1 -34.93 -2.59 8.32
CA MET A 1 -33.79 -1.74 8.71
C MET A 1 -32.71 -2.52 9.44
N ASP A 2 -33.06 -3.46 10.33
CA ASP A 2 -32.09 -4.24 11.15
C ASP A 2 -31.38 -5.38 10.37
N GLU A 3 -31.99 -5.90 9.31
CA GLU A 3 -31.42 -6.94 8.45
C GLU A 3 -30.32 -6.40 7.50
N GLN A 4 -30.45 -5.15 7.04
CA GLN A 4 -29.45 -4.49 6.21
C GLN A 4 -28.20 -4.23 7.05
N ALA A 5 -28.35 -3.66 8.25
CA ALA A 5 -27.26 -3.41 9.20
C ALA A 5 -26.55 -4.69 9.64
N ARG A 6 -27.30 -5.79 9.91
CA ARG A 6 -26.72 -7.10 10.20
C ARG A 6 -25.98 -7.70 8.99
N ARG A 7 -26.47 -7.51 7.76
CA ARG A 7 -25.76 -7.96 6.54
C ARG A 7 -24.50 -7.16 6.27
N THR A 8 -24.49 -5.84 6.52
CA THR A 8 -23.28 -5.01 6.41
C THR A 8 -22.26 -5.38 7.49
N ALA A 9 -22.71 -5.61 8.73
CA ALA A 9 -21.84 -6.03 9.84
C ALA A 9 -21.32 -7.47 9.71
N SER A 10 -22.10 -8.37 9.09
CA SER A 10 -21.68 -9.75 8.82
C SER A 10 -20.66 -9.83 7.70
N ARG A 11 -20.78 -9.01 6.65
CA ARG A 11 -19.83 -8.99 5.52
C ARG A 11 -18.46 -8.42 5.88
N LEU A 12 -18.39 -7.57 6.91
CA LEU A 12 -17.13 -7.03 7.43
C LEU A 12 -16.34 -8.06 8.25
N ARG A 13 -16.99 -9.11 8.77
CA ARG A 13 -16.33 -10.15 9.59
C ARG A 13 -15.57 -11.21 8.78
N ASP A 14 -15.90 -11.35 7.50
CA ASP A 14 -15.32 -12.36 6.60
C ASP A 14 -14.33 -11.76 5.58
N ALA A 15 -14.09 -10.44 5.62
CA ALA A 15 -13.06 -9.80 4.82
C ALA A 15 -11.70 -9.96 5.52
N PRO A 16 -10.60 -10.25 4.79
CA PRO A 16 -9.26 -10.15 5.38
C PRO A 16 -9.10 -8.76 6.00
N PRO A 17 -8.42 -8.63 7.15
CA PRO A 17 -8.22 -7.33 7.77
C PRO A 17 -7.54 -6.42 6.74
N PRO A 18 -7.99 -5.15 6.61
CA PRO A 18 -7.33 -4.23 5.70
C PRO A 18 -5.85 -4.15 6.10
N THR A 19 -4.97 -4.20 5.10
CA THR A 19 -3.54 -4.01 5.30
C THR A 19 -3.32 -2.72 6.09
N ARG A 20 -2.69 -2.85 7.26
CA ARG A 20 -2.38 -1.72 8.13
C ARG A 20 -1.00 -1.18 7.75
N LEU A 21 -0.84 0.14 7.79
CA LEU A 21 0.43 0.79 7.52
C LEU A 21 1.22 0.91 8.83
N PRO A 22 2.47 0.46 8.92
CA PRO A 22 3.29 0.71 10.10
C PRO A 22 3.57 2.21 10.24
N VAL A 23 3.62 2.69 11.47
CA VAL A 23 4.06 4.07 11.77
C VAL A 23 5.56 4.04 11.98
N LEU A 24 6.32 4.68 11.10
CA LEU A 24 7.78 4.62 11.09
C LEU A 24 8.41 5.96 11.48
N PRO A 25 9.61 5.95 12.08
CA PRO A 25 10.28 7.18 12.47
C PRO A 25 10.70 8.01 11.24
N GLY A 26 11.34 7.38 10.25
CA GLY A 26 11.92 8.05 9.07
C GLY A 26 11.05 8.05 7.80
N VAL A 27 9.89 7.40 7.83
CA VAL A 27 8.97 7.35 6.67
C VAL A 27 7.54 7.55 7.14
N GLU A 28 6.83 8.48 6.52
CA GLU A 28 5.39 8.62 6.67
C GLU A 28 4.70 7.87 5.54
N LEU A 29 3.85 6.90 5.89
CA LEU A 29 3.08 6.09 4.94
C LEU A 29 1.64 6.57 4.86
N SER A 30 1.09 6.61 3.65
CA SER A 30 -0.33 6.84 3.42
C SER A 30 -0.83 5.97 2.29
N ALA A 31 -2.00 5.37 2.46
CA ALA A 31 -2.63 4.58 1.41
C ALA A 31 -4.12 4.94 1.33
N ARG A 32 -4.61 5.05 0.10
CA ARG A 32 -6.03 5.25 -0.17
C ARG A 32 -6.50 4.29 -1.23
N TYR A 33 -7.72 3.82 -1.03
CA TYR A 33 -8.35 2.82 -1.88
C TYR A 33 -9.75 3.28 -2.26
N LEU A 34 -10.02 3.38 -3.56
CA LEU A 34 -11.32 3.73 -4.11
C LEU A 34 -11.89 2.51 -4.85
N LEU A 35 -13.00 1.97 -4.36
CA LEU A 35 -13.69 0.84 -5.00
C LEU A 35 -14.68 1.31 -6.06
N ALA A 36 -14.69 0.63 -7.21
CA ALA A 36 -15.57 0.95 -8.33
C ALA A 36 -17.05 0.60 -8.08
N GLU A 37 -17.32 -0.45 -7.30
CA GLU A 37 -18.68 -0.98 -7.07
C GLU A 37 -19.21 -0.64 -5.67
N ALA A 38 -20.38 0.00 -5.61
CA ALA A 38 -21.06 0.33 -4.36
C ALA A 38 -21.43 -0.94 -3.57
N GLY A 39 -20.79 -1.13 -2.42
CA GLY A 39 -21.01 -2.30 -1.56
C GLY A 39 -20.06 -3.48 -1.81
N ALA A 40 -19.09 -3.33 -2.73
CA ALA A 40 -17.91 -4.18 -2.73
C ALA A 40 -17.07 -3.90 -1.48
N THR A 41 -16.44 -4.95 -0.94
CA THR A 41 -15.51 -4.85 0.19
C THR A 41 -14.06 -5.08 -0.23
N THR A 42 -13.84 -5.51 -1.47
CA THR A 42 -12.54 -5.90 -2.04
C THR A 42 -12.60 -5.83 -3.56
N GLY A 43 -11.51 -5.38 -4.18
CA GLY A 43 -11.36 -5.22 -5.63
C GLY A 43 -10.24 -6.06 -6.23
N GLY A 44 -9.89 -5.78 -7.48
CA GLY A 44 -8.76 -6.41 -8.19
C GLY A 44 -7.41 -5.85 -7.78
N ASP A 45 -7.41 -4.61 -7.34
CA ASP A 45 -6.24 -3.90 -6.85
C ASP A 45 -5.87 -4.27 -5.40
N TRP A 46 -4.58 -4.26 -5.09
CA TRP A 46 -4.07 -4.36 -3.72
C TRP A 46 -2.82 -3.52 -3.49
N PHE A 47 -2.55 -3.25 -2.22
CA PHE A 47 -1.26 -2.74 -1.77
C PHE A 47 -0.81 -3.45 -0.50
N ASP A 48 0.49 -3.44 -0.24
CA ASP A 48 1.07 -3.90 1.01
C ASP A 48 2.34 -3.12 1.36
N THR A 49 2.67 -3.06 2.65
CA THR A 49 3.88 -2.42 3.17
C THR A 49 4.48 -3.25 4.28
N LEU A 50 5.80 -3.44 4.25
CA LEU A 50 6.53 -4.23 5.23
C LEU A 50 7.80 -3.50 5.64
N VAL A 51 8.20 -3.66 6.90
CA VAL A 51 9.57 -3.37 7.31
C VAL A 51 10.37 -4.66 7.23
N LEU A 52 11.52 -4.59 6.56
CA LEU A 52 12.45 -5.71 6.40
C LEU A 52 13.38 -5.81 7.62
N ASP A 53 14.06 -6.96 7.77
CA ASP A 53 14.97 -7.22 8.90
C ASP A 53 16.15 -6.23 9.02
N ASP A 54 16.42 -5.46 7.95
CA ASP A 54 17.45 -4.42 7.89
C ASP A 54 16.87 -2.99 7.88
N ASP A 55 15.67 -2.82 8.43
CA ASP A 55 14.96 -1.55 8.62
C ASP A 55 14.56 -0.83 7.33
N ARG A 56 14.77 -1.45 6.16
CA ARG A 56 14.27 -0.95 4.88
C ARG A 56 12.77 -1.18 4.76
N VAL A 57 12.10 -0.29 4.03
CA VAL A 57 10.65 -0.30 3.86
C VAL A 57 10.30 -0.82 2.47
N ALA A 58 9.62 -1.96 2.42
CA ALA A 58 9.03 -2.49 1.20
C ALA A 58 7.64 -1.90 0.97
N LEU A 59 7.38 -1.43 -0.24
CA LEU A 59 6.09 -0.95 -0.74
C LEU A 59 5.68 -1.78 -1.94
N MET A 60 4.43 -2.24 -1.95
CA MET A 60 3.90 -3.09 -3.01
C MET A 60 2.55 -2.57 -3.44
N VAL A 61 2.34 -2.50 -4.74
CA VAL A 61 1.03 -2.24 -5.36
C VAL A 61 0.86 -3.22 -6.52
N GLY A 62 -0.35 -3.71 -6.72
CA GLY A 62 -0.65 -4.50 -7.90
C GLY A 62 -2.12 -4.49 -8.26
N ASP A 63 -2.39 -4.98 -9.46
CA ASP A 63 -3.73 -5.13 -10.03
C ASP A 63 -3.91 -6.56 -10.57
N VAL A 64 -4.95 -7.25 -10.09
CA VAL A 64 -5.43 -8.51 -10.64
C VAL A 64 -6.63 -8.24 -11.54
N VAL A 65 -6.57 -8.81 -12.74
CA VAL A 65 -7.65 -8.74 -13.73
C VAL A 65 -9.03 -9.15 -13.18
N GLY A 66 -9.87 -8.15 -12.97
CA GLY A 66 -11.28 -8.25 -12.62
C GLY A 66 -11.56 -7.95 -11.15
N HIS A 67 -12.82 -8.03 -10.74
CA HIS A 67 -13.27 -7.54 -9.42
C HIS A 67 -14.08 -8.59 -8.65
N GLY A 68 -14.32 -8.30 -7.36
CA GLY A 68 -15.09 -9.12 -6.44
C GLY A 68 -14.34 -10.35 -5.91
N ALA A 69 -15.04 -11.20 -5.16
CA ALA A 69 -14.44 -12.22 -4.29
C ALA A 69 -13.38 -13.14 -4.92
N ARG A 70 -13.48 -13.43 -6.22
CA ARG A 70 -12.47 -14.24 -6.92
C ARG A 70 -11.17 -13.47 -7.13
N ALA A 71 -11.25 -12.19 -7.50
CA ALA A 71 -10.08 -11.34 -7.66
C ALA A 71 -9.42 -11.13 -6.30
N SER A 72 -10.20 -10.84 -5.26
CA SER A 72 -9.72 -10.70 -3.87
C SER A 72 -8.97 -11.93 -3.37
N TRP A 73 -9.49 -13.14 -3.67
CA TRP A 73 -8.78 -14.37 -3.31
C TRP A 73 -7.41 -14.50 -4.01
N VAL A 74 -7.29 -14.01 -5.24
CA VAL A 74 -6.01 -14.01 -5.97
C VAL A 74 -5.08 -12.93 -5.40
N THR A 75 -5.58 -11.71 -5.13
CA THR A 75 -4.77 -10.62 -4.56
C THR A 75 -4.16 -11.03 -3.22
N ASP A 76 -4.95 -11.62 -2.31
CA ASP A 76 -4.47 -12.12 -1.02
C ASP A 76 -3.31 -13.12 -1.17
N ARG A 77 -3.42 -14.02 -2.16
CA ARG A 77 -2.41 -15.05 -2.44
C ARG A 77 -1.14 -14.45 -3.02
N LEU A 78 -1.27 -13.52 -3.96
CA LEU A 78 -0.13 -12.86 -4.60
C LEU A 78 0.59 -11.93 -3.62
N SER A 79 -0.16 -11.14 -2.85
CA SER A 79 0.35 -10.27 -1.79
C SER A 79 1.16 -11.09 -0.79
N ALA A 80 0.58 -12.11 -0.17
CA ALA A 80 1.30 -12.94 0.80
C ALA A 80 2.56 -13.61 0.23
N ALA A 81 2.51 -14.07 -1.03
CA ALA A 81 3.68 -14.68 -1.67
C ALA A 81 4.80 -13.68 -1.95
N LEU A 82 4.46 -12.45 -2.36
CA LEU A 82 5.41 -11.37 -2.59
C LEU A 82 6.03 -10.89 -1.27
N SER A 83 5.20 -10.65 -0.26
CA SER A 83 5.60 -10.26 1.09
C SER A 83 6.59 -11.27 1.68
N MET A 84 6.27 -12.56 1.60
CA MET A 84 7.19 -13.62 2.04
C MET A 84 8.49 -13.64 1.25
N ALA A 85 8.47 -13.39 -0.06
CA ALA A 85 9.69 -13.39 -0.87
C ALA A 85 10.63 -12.24 -0.49
N LEU A 86 10.09 -11.05 -0.21
CA LEU A 86 10.84 -9.88 0.25
C LEU A 86 11.39 -10.09 1.68
N LEU A 87 10.57 -10.61 2.60
CA LEU A 87 10.98 -10.90 3.98
C LEU A 87 12.14 -11.89 4.07
N VAL A 88 12.25 -12.85 3.14
CA VAL A 88 13.40 -13.76 3.09
C VAL A 88 14.61 -13.18 2.31
N GLY A 89 14.65 -11.87 2.12
CA GLY A 89 15.79 -11.13 1.58
C GLY A 89 15.92 -11.12 0.05
N ALA A 90 14.86 -11.40 -0.71
CA ALA A 90 14.90 -11.19 -2.16
C ALA A 90 14.79 -9.71 -2.49
N ASP A 91 15.59 -9.22 -3.45
CA ASP A 91 15.34 -7.92 -4.08
C ASP A 91 14.00 -7.93 -4.86
N PRO A 92 13.42 -6.76 -5.19
CA PRO A 92 12.15 -6.66 -5.90
C PRO A 92 12.05 -7.51 -7.18
N ALA A 93 13.08 -7.54 -8.01
CA ALA A 93 13.06 -8.29 -9.28
C ALA A 93 13.09 -9.81 -9.03
N ALA A 94 13.90 -10.25 -8.08
CA ALA A 94 13.95 -11.65 -7.66
C ALA A 94 12.66 -12.08 -6.94
N ALA A 95 12.06 -11.21 -6.14
CA ALA A 95 10.79 -11.45 -5.46
C ALA A 95 9.66 -11.63 -6.46
N ILE A 96 9.54 -10.73 -7.44
CA ILE A 96 8.56 -10.86 -8.54
C ILE A 96 8.85 -12.10 -9.41
N SER A 97 10.12 -12.45 -9.65
CA SER A 97 10.46 -13.70 -10.37
C SER A 97 10.01 -14.96 -9.62
N ARG A 98 9.99 -14.93 -8.28
CA ARG A 98 9.42 -16.01 -7.45
C ARG A 98 7.89 -15.97 -7.47
N LEU A 99 7.31 -14.76 -7.42
CA LEU A 99 5.87 -14.54 -7.54
C LEU A 99 5.32 -15.08 -8.86
N GLU A 100 6.01 -14.86 -9.99
CA GLU A 100 5.66 -15.40 -11.32
C GLU A 100 5.52 -16.93 -11.29
N LYS A 101 6.50 -17.63 -10.68
CA LYS A 101 6.45 -19.09 -10.52
C LYS A 101 5.27 -19.52 -9.67
N PHE A 102 4.94 -18.78 -8.63
CA PHE A 102 3.78 -19.06 -7.78
C PHE A 102 2.45 -18.79 -8.51
N ALA A 103 2.33 -17.63 -9.18
CA ALA A 103 1.18 -17.19 -9.95
C ALA A 103 0.78 -18.20 -11.04
N SER A 104 1.75 -18.91 -11.65
CA SER A 104 1.47 -20.00 -12.60
C SER A 104 0.60 -21.14 -12.03
N ARG A 105 0.47 -21.22 -10.70
CA ARG A 105 -0.34 -22.21 -9.96
C ARG A 105 -1.63 -21.62 -9.38
N VAL A 106 -1.89 -20.33 -9.59
CA VAL A 106 -3.04 -19.60 -9.04
C VAL A 106 -3.97 -19.20 -10.19
N PRO A 107 -5.08 -19.93 -10.41
CA PRO A 107 -5.99 -19.63 -11.51
C PRO A 107 -6.62 -18.23 -11.38
N GLY A 108 -6.36 -17.35 -12.34
CA GLY A 108 -6.82 -15.95 -12.33
C GLY A 108 -5.70 -14.94 -12.07
N ALA A 109 -4.50 -15.37 -11.69
CA ALA A 109 -3.33 -14.49 -11.54
C ALA A 109 -2.71 -14.05 -12.87
N GLU A 110 -3.15 -14.61 -14.00
CA GLU A 110 -2.57 -14.28 -15.30
C GLU A 110 -2.83 -12.83 -15.68
N ALA A 111 -1.76 -12.16 -16.09
CA ALA A 111 -1.70 -10.75 -16.45
C ALA A 111 -1.91 -9.77 -15.30
N ALA A 112 -1.80 -10.23 -14.05
CA ALA A 112 -1.69 -9.32 -12.92
C ALA A 112 -0.43 -8.45 -13.08
N THR A 113 -0.56 -7.16 -12.78
CA THR A 113 0.56 -6.21 -12.80
C THR A 113 1.03 -5.97 -11.36
N VAL A 114 2.34 -5.77 -11.18
CA VAL A 114 2.91 -5.59 -9.83
C VAL A 114 4.03 -4.56 -9.88
N CYS A 115 3.99 -3.59 -8.97
CA CYS A 115 5.14 -2.78 -8.60
C CYS A 115 5.57 -3.13 -7.18
N ALA A 116 6.85 -3.48 -7.03
CA ALA A 116 7.49 -3.63 -5.72
C ALA A 116 8.67 -2.66 -5.62
N ALA A 117 8.73 -1.91 -4.53
CA ALA A 117 9.79 -0.97 -4.23
C ALA A 117 10.33 -1.21 -2.82
N VAL A 118 11.64 -1.05 -2.63
CA VAL A 118 12.30 -1.12 -1.33
C VAL A 118 13.10 0.15 -1.15
N LEU A 119 12.75 0.91 -0.12
CA LEU A 119 13.35 2.18 0.28
C LEU A 119 14.21 1.99 1.52
N ASP A 120 15.47 2.41 1.47
CA ASP A 120 16.27 2.64 2.66
C ASP A 120 15.94 4.03 3.24
N PRO A 121 15.33 4.11 4.44
CA PRO A 121 14.94 5.39 5.02
C PRO A 121 16.12 6.26 5.42
N VAL A 122 17.27 5.64 5.74
CA VAL A 122 18.49 6.32 6.19
C VAL A 122 19.21 6.93 5.00
N THR A 123 19.49 6.14 3.96
CA THR A 123 20.26 6.62 2.80
C THR A 123 19.37 7.34 1.79
N GLY A 124 18.13 6.90 1.61
CA GLY A 124 17.25 7.32 0.52
C GLY A 124 17.34 6.42 -0.72
N ASP A 125 18.14 5.35 -0.67
CA ASP A 125 18.29 4.45 -1.81
C ASP A 125 16.98 3.71 -2.10
N LEU A 126 16.53 3.82 -3.35
CA LEU A 126 15.32 3.20 -3.84
C LEU A 126 15.66 2.12 -4.87
N THR A 127 15.22 0.90 -4.60
CA THR A 127 15.26 -0.19 -5.58
C THR A 127 13.85 -0.65 -5.89
N TYR A 128 13.53 -0.91 -7.15
CA TYR A 128 12.16 -1.23 -7.53
C TYR A 128 12.08 -2.14 -8.75
N CYS A 129 10.91 -2.73 -8.97
CA CYS A 129 10.59 -3.50 -10.16
C CYS A 129 9.12 -3.29 -10.55
N THR A 130 8.87 -2.91 -11.81
CA THR A 130 7.57 -2.61 -12.42
C THR A 130 7.16 -3.72 -13.39
N ALA A 131 6.59 -4.82 -12.90
CA ALA A 131 6.14 -5.96 -13.69
C ALA A 131 4.86 -5.65 -14.46
N GLY A 132 5.02 -4.99 -15.61
CA GLY A 132 3.92 -4.49 -16.45
C GLY A 132 3.02 -3.47 -15.75
N HIS A 133 3.48 -2.89 -14.65
CA HIS A 133 2.77 -1.92 -13.83
C HIS A 133 3.23 -0.49 -14.19
N PRO A 134 2.37 0.53 -14.03
CA PRO A 134 2.78 1.93 -14.16
C PRO A 134 4.03 2.26 -13.32
N PRO A 135 4.97 3.08 -13.83
CA PRO A 135 6.13 3.48 -13.06
C PRO A 135 5.70 4.36 -11.87
N PRO A 136 6.29 4.17 -10.68
CA PRO A 136 6.14 5.11 -9.58
C PRO A 136 6.49 6.55 -9.98
N LEU A 137 5.99 7.51 -9.22
CA LEU A 137 6.45 8.90 -9.33
C LEU A 137 7.10 9.35 -8.02
N ILE A 138 8.04 10.27 -8.13
CA ILE A 138 8.66 10.98 -7.01
C ILE A 138 8.23 12.43 -7.10
N ALA A 139 7.58 12.93 -6.06
CA ALA A 139 7.22 14.32 -5.89
C ALA A 139 8.13 14.95 -4.83
N SER A 140 8.84 16.00 -5.23
CA SER A 140 9.75 16.73 -4.38
C SER A 140 9.10 17.98 -3.82
N THR A 141 9.59 18.40 -2.67
CA THR A 141 9.11 19.60 -1.96
C THR A 141 9.49 20.91 -2.63
N ASP A 142 10.35 20.87 -3.65
CA ASP A 142 10.64 22.00 -4.54
C ASP A 142 9.53 22.25 -5.59
N GLY A 143 8.42 21.51 -5.50
CA GLY A 143 7.27 21.64 -6.38
C GLY A 143 7.47 20.96 -7.73
N LYS A 144 8.43 20.04 -7.84
CA LYS A 144 8.60 19.19 -9.02
C LYS A 144 8.13 17.77 -8.73
N ALA A 145 7.63 17.10 -9.75
CA ALA A 145 7.46 15.66 -9.71
C ALA A 145 7.96 15.04 -11.01
N ARG A 146 8.38 13.78 -10.94
CA ARG A 146 8.85 13.00 -12.09
C ARG A 146 8.46 11.54 -11.92
N TYR A 147 8.22 10.86 -13.03
CA TYR A 147 8.17 9.40 -13.02
C TYR A 147 9.59 8.84 -12.83
N VAL A 148 9.70 7.72 -12.12
CA VAL A 148 10.91 6.90 -12.17
C VAL A 148 10.97 6.21 -13.53
N GLU A 149 12.17 5.87 -14.00
CA GLU A 149 12.30 5.11 -15.24
C GLU A 149 11.67 3.72 -15.06
N PRO A 150 10.81 3.23 -15.96
CA PRO A 150 10.28 1.88 -15.82
C PRO A 150 11.43 0.87 -15.77
N SER A 151 11.48 0.02 -14.74
CA SER A 151 12.51 -1.03 -14.66
C SER A 151 12.33 -2.05 -15.79
N GLY A 152 11.13 -2.11 -16.35
CA GLY A 152 10.71 -3.09 -17.33
C GLY A 152 10.21 -4.40 -16.73
N GLY A 153 9.83 -5.32 -17.62
CA GLY A 153 9.17 -6.57 -17.29
C GLY A 153 7.70 -6.59 -17.72
N THR A 154 7.22 -7.79 -18.03
CA THR A 154 5.84 -8.02 -18.49
C THR A 154 4.91 -8.35 -17.32
N PRO A 155 3.58 -8.18 -17.44
CA PRO A 155 2.63 -8.68 -16.46
C PRO A 155 2.82 -10.17 -16.15
N LEU A 156 2.37 -10.62 -14.99
CA LEU A 156 2.56 -12.01 -14.57
C LEU A 156 1.98 -13.00 -15.61
N GLY A 157 2.69 -14.09 -15.83
CA GLY A 157 2.43 -15.08 -16.85
C GLY A 157 2.88 -14.67 -18.25
N ALA A 158 3.11 -13.41 -18.59
CA ALA A 158 3.53 -13.02 -19.93
C ALA A 158 5.00 -13.37 -20.21
N PRO A 159 5.41 -13.56 -21.49
CA PRO A 159 6.79 -13.88 -21.81
C PRO A 159 7.72 -12.71 -21.48
N GLY A 160 8.67 -12.89 -20.57
CA GLY A 160 9.61 -11.85 -20.19
C GLY A 160 10.45 -12.22 -18.98
N GLY A 161 11.31 -11.30 -18.55
CA GLY A 161 12.03 -11.35 -17.29
C GLY A 161 11.86 -10.03 -16.54
N TYR A 162 12.24 -10.02 -15.28
CA TYR A 162 12.12 -8.86 -14.39
C TYR A 162 13.49 -8.25 -14.14
N GLN A 163 13.57 -6.94 -14.17
CA GLN A 163 14.81 -6.18 -13.96
C GLN A 163 14.64 -5.22 -12.79
N LEU A 164 15.76 -4.91 -12.14
CA LEU A 164 15.79 -3.97 -11.04
C LEU A 164 16.01 -2.56 -11.58
N GLY A 165 15.16 -1.63 -11.17
CA GLY A 165 15.35 -0.20 -11.28
C GLY A 165 16.01 0.35 -10.01
N HIS A 166 16.75 1.44 -10.17
CA HIS A 166 17.41 2.15 -9.09
C HIS A 166 17.10 3.63 -9.19
N ASP A 167 16.79 4.25 -8.05
CA ASP A 167 16.62 5.69 -7.94
C ASP A 167 17.03 6.13 -6.53
N HIS A 168 16.88 7.42 -6.24
CA HIS A 168 17.13 8.00 -4.94
C HIS A 168 15.97 8.91 -4.53
N LEU A 169 15.52 8.76 -3.29
CA LEU A 169 14.47 9.57 -2.69
C LEU A 169 15.13 10.52 -1.68
N GLU A 170 15.15 11.82 -1.98
CA GLU A 170 15.75 12.82 -1.08
C GLU A 170 14.94 12.96 0.21
N LEU A 171 15.52 13.59 1.22
CA LEU A 171 14.76 13.98 2.40
C LEU A 171 13.63 14.93 2.00
N ASP A 172 12.47 14.69 2.59
CA ASP A 172 11.17 15.31 2.34
C ASP A 172 10.51 14.97 0.98
N ASP A 173 11.14 14.15 0.12
CA ASP A 173 10.48 13.65 -1.10
C ASP A 173 9.41 12.60 -0.79
N VAL A 174 8.40 12.54 -1.66
CA VAL A 174 7.30 11.57 -1.62
C VAL A 174 7.37 10.64 -2.82
N LEU A 175 7.56 9.34 -2.56
CA LEU A 175 7.36 8.28 -3.54
C LEU A 175 5.87 7.90 -3.57
N LEU A 176 5.28 7.85 -4.77
CA LEU A 176 3.88 7.45 -4.98
C LEU A 176 3.82 6.27 -5.95
N LEU A 177 3.28 5.15 -5.46
CA LEU A 177 2.86 3.99 -6.25
C LEU A 177 1.34 4.08 -6.46
N TYR A 178 0.87 3.66 -7.63
CA TYR A 178 -0.53 3.78 -7.99
C TYR A 178 -0.93 2.72 -9.03
N THR A 179 -2.20 2.32 -9.04
CA THR A 179 -2.77 1.44 -10.07
C THR A 179 -3.24 2.22 -11.28
N ASP A 180 -3.37 1.54 -12.42
CA ASP A 180 -3.67 2.13 -13.72
C ASP A 180 -5.05 2.83 -13.78
N GLY A 181 -5.99 2.47 -12.90
CA GLY A 181 -7.28 3.16 -12.76
C GLY A 181 -7.17 4.67 -12.59
N ILE A 182 -6.04 5.19 -12.08
CA ILE A 182 -5.80 6.65 -12.00
C ILE A 182 -5.48 7.31 -13.35
N ILE A 183 -4.89 6.53 -14.26
CA ILE A 183 -4.50 6.97 -15.61
C ILE A 183 -5.61 6.66 -16.62
N GLU A 184 -6.29 5.51 -16.48
CA GLU A 184 -7.29 4.99 -17.41
C GLU A 184 -8.69 5.63 -17.22
N ARG A 185 -8.74 6.96 -17.34
CA ARG A 185 -9.96 7.75 -17.12
C ARG A 185 -10.81 7.85 -18.40
N PRO A 186 -12.14 7.67 -18.33
CA PRO A 186 -13.01 7.65 -19.53
C PRO A 186 -12.97 8.90 -20.42
N GLN A 187 -12.54 10.06 -19.89
CA GLN A 187 -12.56 11.36 -20.59
C GLN A 187 -11.16 11.96 -20.82
N SER A 188 -10.09 11.21 -20.53
CA SER A 188 -8.72 11.70 -20.65
C SER A 188 -7.88 10.74 -21.49
N THR A 189 -6.98 11.26 -22.31
CA THR A 189 -5.93 10.44 -22.91
C THR A 189 -4.91 10.02 -21.84
N PRO A 190 -4.20 8.88 -22.00
CA PRO A 190 -3.17 8.46 -21.05
C PRO A 190 -2.12 9.55 -20.78
N ASP A 191 -1.67 10.26 -21.82
CA ASP A 191 -0.68 11.34 -21.68
C ASP A 191 -1.21 12.51 -20.84
N GLN A 192 -2.48 12.90 -21.04
CA GLN A 192 -3.12 13.94 -20.24
C GLN A 192 -3.26 13.52 -18.77
N ALA A 193 -3.72 12.29 -18.52
CA ALA A 193 -3.87 11.78 -17.16
C ALA A 193 -2.54 11.65 -16.43
N THR A 194 -1.50 11.20 -17.14
CA THR A 194 -0.13 11.14 -16.63
C THR A 194 0.41 12.52 -16.27
N ALA A 195 0.13 13.55 -17.08
CA ALA A 195 0.55 14.93 -16.79
C ALA A 195 -0.24 15.55 -15.62
N GLU A 196 -1.55 15.30 -15.54
CA GLU A 196 -2.40 15.76 -14.44
C GLU A 196 -1.99 15.13 -13.11
N LEU A 197 -1.72 13.83 -13.08
CA LEU A 197 -1.23 13.12 -11.89
C LEU A 197 0.09 13.72 -11.39
N LEU A 198 1.03 13.95 -12.30
CA LEU A 198 2.32 14.55 -12.00
C LEU A 198 2.16 15.96 -11.42
N SER A 199 1.27 16.78 -12.01
CA SER A 199 0.98 18.13 -11.51
C SER A 199 0.30 18.11 -10.14
N ALA A 200 -0.63 17.19 -9.89
CA ALA A 200 -1.32 17.08 -8.61
C ALA A 200 -0.37 16.65 -7.49
N ALA A 201 0.47 15.64 -7.75
CA ALA A 201 1.48 15.19 -6.80
C ALA A 201 2.49 16.30 -6.48
N ALA A 202 2.98 17.02 -7.49
CA ALA A 202 3.89 18.15 -7.32
C ALA A 202 3.27 19.30 -6.49
N ALA A 203 1.98 19.61 -6.71
CA ALA A 203 1.28 20.65 -5.97
C ALA A 203 1.01 20.28 -4.51
N ALA A 204 0.82 18.98 -4.24
CA ALA A 204 0.55 18.46 -2.90
C ALA A 204 1.82 18.28 -2.04
N ALA A 205 2.96 17.99 -2.67
CA ALA A 205 4.26 17.88 -2.01
C ALA A 205 4.72 19.28 -1.54
N VAL A 206 4.69 19.51 -0.21
CA VAL A 206 5.05 20.81 0.38
C VAL A 206 6.14 20.62 1.42
N ALA A 207 7.23 21.39 1.30
CA ALA A 207 8.36 21.37 2.22
C ALA A 207 7.97 21.51 3.69
N GLY A 208 8.56 20.68 4.56
CA GLY A 208 8.39 20.74 6.01
C GLY A 208 7.01 20.30 6.53
N SER A 209 6.13 19.80 5.67
CA SER A 209 4.88 19.18 6.12
C SER A 209 5.18 17.77 6.61
N GLN A 210 4.81 17.48 7.86
CA GLN A 210 4.89 16.12 8.43
C GLN A 210 3.83 15.14 7.87
N TYR A 211 2.98 15.62 6.94
CA TYR A 211 1.81 14.93 6.39
C TYR A 211 1.81 14.92 4.84
N SER A 212 2.99 14.94 4.23
CA SER A 212 3.11 15.05 2.77
C SER A 212 2.56 13.81 2.06
N ALA A 213 2.73 12.62 2.63
CA ALA A 213 2.17 11.39 2.03
C ALA A 213 0.64 11.42 2.03
N GLU A 214 0.03 11.83 3.15
CA GLU A 214 -1.44 11.95 3.24
C GLU A 214 -2.02 12.98 2.28
N ARG A 215 -1.37 14.15 2.17
CA ARG A 215 -1.82 15.21 1.26
C ARG A 215 -1.66 14.82 -0.20
N VAL A 216 -0.55 14.17 -0.56
CA VAL A 216 -0.34 13.67 -1.93
C VAL A 216 -1.40 12.65 -2.28
N THR A 217 -1.67 11.65 -1.42
CA THR A 217 -2.71 10.66 -1.74
C THR A 217 -4.10 11.27 -1.79
N GLU A 218 -4.43 12.25 -0.94
CA GLU A 218 -5.71 12.96 -0.97
C GLU A 218 -5.89 13.75 -2.28
N GLN A 219 -4.93 14.61 -2.61
CA GLN A 219 -5.01 15.48 -3.79
C GLN A 219 -5.03 14.68 -5.10
N VAL A 220 -4.27 13.59 -5.15
CA VAL A 220 -4.22 12.70 -6.30
C VAL A 220 -5.56 11.96 -6.47
N LEU A 221 -6.20 11.58 -5.37
CA LEU A 221 -7.49 10.89 -5.43
C LEU A 221 -8.65 11.83 -5.82
N GLU A 222 -8.53 13.14 -5.64
CA GLU A 222 -9.51 14.11 -6.15
C GLU A 222 -9.57 14.12 -7.69
N LEU A 223 -8.48 13.76 -8.39
CA LEU A 223 -8.47 13.60 -9.84
C LEU A 223 -9.38 12.48 -10.33
N VAL A 224 -9.75 11.56 -9.42
CA VAL A 224 -10.49 10.35 -9.73
C VAL A 224 -11.97 10.37 -9.31
N ALA A 225 -12.57 11.56 -9.15
CA ALA A 225 -14.01 11.66 -8.92
C ALA A 225 -14.82 11.10 -10.12
N GLY A 226 -15.59 10.02 -9.91
CA GLY A 226 -16.51 9.43 -10.92
C GLY A 226 -15.96 8.24 -11.73
N HIS A 227 -15.13 7.38 -11.13
CA HIS A 227 -14.43 6.29 -11.81
C HIS A 227 -15.26 5.04 -12.10
N SER A 228 -14.77 4.24 -13.05
CA SER A 228 -15.34 2.95 -13.44
C SER A 228 -14.51 1.74 -13.01
N ASP A 229 -13.29 1.96 -12.50
CA ASP A 229 -12.38 0.90 -12.05
C ASP A 229 -11.86 1.19 -10.64
N ASP A 230 -11.29 0.17 -10.00
CA ASP A 230 -10.66 0.30 -8.69
C ASP A 230 -9.41 1.21 -8.81
N VAL A 231 -9.15 2.01 -7.78
CA VAL A 231 -7.96 2.86 -7.72
C VAL A 231 -7.28 2.68 -6.38
N THR A 232 -6.00 2.35 -6.44
CA THR A 232 -5.12 2.26 -5.27
C THR A 232 -4.00 3.26 -5.41
N VAL A 233 -3.74 3.99 -4.33
CA VAL A 233 -2.56 4.85 -4.20
C VAL A 233 -1.86 4.55 -2.88
N LEU A 234 -0.54 4.41 -2.94
CA LEU A 234 0.33 4.18 -1.80
C LEU A 234 1.50 5.15 -1.87
N ALA A 235 1.65 5.97 -0.84
CA ALA A 235 2.71 6.98 -0.74
C ALA A 235 3.65 6.70 0.44
N ALA A 236 4.93 6.95 0.21
CA ALA A 236 5.98 7.00 1.22
C ALA A 236 6.68 8.36 1.15
N HIS A 237 6.56 9.14 2.22
CA HIS A 237 7.28 10.39 2.40
C HIS A 237 8.50 10.13 3.29
N ARG A 238 9.70 10.26 2.71
CA ARG A 238 10.96 10.13 3.47
C ARG A 238 11.14 11.41 4.28
N ARG A 239 11.23 11.28 5.60
CA ARG A 239 11.33 12.43 6.51
C ARG A 239 12.49 12.27 7.48
N THR A 240 12.84 13.36 8.15
CA THR A 240 13.74 13.28 9.30
C THR A 240 13.10 12.39 10.38
N PRO A 241 13.85 11.41 10.95
CA PRO A 241 13.34 10.56 12.01
C PRO A 241 12.71 11.34 13.17
N VAL A 242 11.55 10.90 13.64
CA VAL A 242 10.90 11.52 14.79
C VAL A 242 11.81 11.42 16.03
N VAL A 243 11.96 12.52 16.74
CA VAL A 243 12.81 12.59 17.93
C VAL A 243 12.10 11.92 19.12
N ALA A 244 12.82 11.05 19.81
CA ALA A 244 12.37 10.41 21.04
C ALA A 244 11.95 11.44 22.11
N LEU A 245 10.85 11.16 22.80
CA LEU A 245 10.43 11.94 23.95
C LEU A 245 11.21 11.48 25.18
N THR A 246 11.99 12.36 25.81
CA THR A 246 12.64 12.10 27.10
C THR A 246 12.28 13.18 28.10
N ARG A 247 11.80 12.77 29.27
CA ARG A 247 11.36 13.66 30.36
C ARG A 247 11.77 13.13 31.71
N SER A 248 12.15 14.04 32.61
CA SER A 248 12.47 13.70 33.99
C SER A 248 12.18 14.84 34.96
N GLY A 249 11.71 14.50 36.17
CA GLY A 249 11.33 15.46 37.19
C GLY A 249 10.94 14.81 38.51
N PRO A 250 10.51 15.59 39.52
CA PRO A 250 10.07 15.05 40.79
C PRO A 250 8.80 14.20 40.63
N ALA A 251 8.71 13.08 41.32
CA ALA A 251 7.58 12.14 41.29
C ALA A 251 6.36 12.71 42.06
N VAL A 252 5.74 13.74 41.50
CA VAL A 252 4.55 14.43 42.05
C VAL A 252 3.45 14.53 41.00
N PRO A 253 2.16 14.66 41.41
CA PRO A 253 1.04 14.68 40.47
C PRO A 253 1.15 15.74 39.37
N ALA A 254 1.69 16.93 39.70
CA ALA A 254 1.89 18.00 38.73
C ALA A 254 2.91 17.64 37.62
N THR A 255 3.97 16.90 37.95
CA THR A 255 4.96 16.42 36.97
C THR A 255 4.34 15.37 36.06
N ALA A 256 3.61 14.40 36.64
CA ALA A 256 2.95 13.35 35.89
C ALA A 256 1.88 13.91 34.93
N ALA A 257 1.10 14.91 35.36
CA ALA A 257 0.14 15.60 34.49
C ALA A 257 0.82 16.28 33.30
N ARG A 258 1.93 17.00 33.51
CA ARG A 258 2.70 17.61 32.42
C ARG A 258 3.26 16.56 31.45
N PHE A 259 3.85 15.48 31.98
CA PHE A 259 4.43 14.42 31.13
C PHE A 259 3.36 13.71 30.32
N ARG A 260 2.17 13.48 30.88
CA ARG A 260 1.02 12.98 30.13
C ARG A 260 0.69 13.89 28.96
N ASP A 261 0.53 15.20 29.19
CA ASP A 261 0.12 16.13 28.14
C ASP A 261 1.17 16.21 27.01
N GLU A 262 2.46 16.21 27.37
CA GLU A 262 3.58 16.17 26.41
C GLU A 262 3.65 14.83 25.64
N PHE A 263 3.42 13.71 26.33
CA PHE A 263 3.37 12.38 25.72
C PHE A 263 2.19 12.22 24.77
N SER A 264 1.00 12.64 25.17
CA SER A 264 -0.20 12.66 24.33
C SER A 264 0.01 13.48 23.06
N ALA A 265 0.61 14.66 23.18
CA ALA A 265 0.92 15.49 22.01
C ALA A 265 1.93 14.82 21.07
N TRP A 266 2.99 14.22 21.63
CA TRP A 266 4.00 13.49 20.86
C TRP A 266 3.40 12.26 20.15
N LEU A 267 2.66 11.41 20.87
CA LEU A 267 2.04 10.20 20.32
C LEU A 267 1.02 10.52 19.23
N ARG A 268 0.20 11.56 19.41
CA ARG A 268 -0.77 11.98 18.39
C ARG A 268 -0.09 12.57 17.15
N GLY A 269 1.06 13.22 17.30
CA GLY A 269 1.87 13.69 16.18
C GLY A 269 2.38 12.56 15.26
N LEU A 270 2.44 11.33 15.77
CA LEU A 270 2.78 10.13 15.00
C LEU A 270 1.62 9.59 14.16
N GLU A 271 0.39 10.06 14.41
CA GLU A 271 -0.86 9.63 13.76
C GLU A 271 -1.15 8.11 13.74
N PRO A 272 -0.96 7.38 14.86
CA PRO A 272 -1.40 6.00 14.92
C PRO A 272 -2.94 5.91 14.96
N GLU A 273 -3.46 4.69 14.81
CA GLU A 273 -4.88 4.45 14.93
C GLU A 273 -5.44 4.92 16.29
N PRO A 274 -6.63 5.56 16.33
CA PRO A 274 -7.20 6.09 17.56
C PRO A 274 -7.35 5.05 18.69
N VAL A 275 -7.61 3.79 18.34
CA VAL A 275 -7.73 2.69 19.32
C VAL A 275 -6.41 2.40 20.03
N LEU A 276 -5.28 2.50 19.32
CA LEU A 276 -3.95 2.31 19.89
C LEU A 276 -3.58 3.48 20.81
N VAL A 277 -3.91 4.72 20.42
CA VAL A 277 -3.68 5.92 21.25
C VAL A 277 -4.29 5.75 22.64
N ILE A 278 -5.56 5.32 22.70
CA ILE A 278 -6.29 5.18 23.97
C ILE A 278 -5.62 4.15 24.88
N GLY A 279 -5.24 2.99 24.34
CA GLY A 279 -4.61 1.90 25.11
C GLY A 279 -3.24 2.29 25.65
N VAL A 280 -2.40 2.89 24.79
CA VAL A 280 -1.06 3.35 25.15
C VAL A 280 -1.11 4.50 26.16
N GLU A 281 -1.93 5.53 25.92
CA GLU A 281 -2.07 6.66 26.84
C GLU A 281 -2.52 6.17 28.23
N SER A 282 -3.53 5.30 28.29
CA SER A 282 -4.03 4.74 29.54
C SER A 282 -2.94 3.97 30.30
N SER A 283 -2.16 3.15 29.59
CA SER A 283 -1.06 2.38 30.16
C SER A 283 0.02 3.27 30.77
N VAL A 284 0.47 4.29 30.03
CA VAL A 284 1.51 5.22 30.51
C VAL A 284 1.02 6.06 31.70
N ILE A 285 -0.23 6.51 31.67
CA ILE A 285 -0.85 7.25 32.78
C ILE A 285 -0.87 6.40 34.05
N GLU A 286 -1.31 5.15 33.95
CA GLU A 286 -1.36 4.21 35.08
C GLU A 286 0.05 3.94 35.64
N LEU A 287 1.05 3.75 34.78
CA LEU A 287 2.43 3.55 35.23
C LEU A 287 2.99 4.77 35.97
N MET A 288 2.78 5.97 35.44
CA MET A 288 3.21 7.20 36.13
C MET A 288 2.47 7.43 37.45
N ALA A 289 1.18 7.12 37.50
CA ALA A 289 0.39 7.20 38.73
C ALA A 289 0.95 6.25 39.80
N ASN A 290 1.27 5.00 39.43
CA ASN A 290 1.89 4.02 40.32
C ASN A 290 3.24 4.52 40.87
N VAL A 291 4.07 5.17 40.05
CA VAL A 291 5.32 5.78 40.54
C VAL A 291 5.03 6.86 41.59
N VAL A 292 4.12 7.79 41.28
CA VAL A 292 3.79 8.92 42.18
C VAL A 292 3.19 8.45 43.50
N GLU A 293 2.34 7.43 43.47
CA GLU A 293 1.62 6.95 44.65
C GLU A 293 2.40 5.92 45.48
N HIS A 294 3.27 5.12 44.85
CA HIS A 294 3.82 3.93 45.49
C HIS A 294 5.34 3.89 45.57
N ALA A 295 6.09 4.59 44.70
CA ALA A 295 7.55 4.47 44.69
C ALA A 295 8.23 5.16 45.88
N TYR A 296 7.61 6.21 46.44
CA TYR A 296 8.18 7.06 47.49
C TYR A 296 7.23 7.22 48.68
N TYR A 297 6.46 6.17 49.00
CA TYR A 297 5.35 6.23 49.97
C TYR A 297 5.77 6.59 51.41
N ASP A 298 7.03 6.38 51.78
CA ASP A 298 7.59 6.59 53.12
C ASP A 298 8.67 7.70 53.16
N CYS A 299 8.90 8.40 52.05
CA CYS A 299 9.95 9.40 51.93
C CYS A 299 9.51 10.61 51.09
N ALA A 300 10.41 11.59 50.95
CA ALA A 300 10.17 12.72 50.06
C ALA A 300 10.11 12.23 48.59
N PRO A 301 9.30 12.86 47.72
CA PRO A 301 9.21 12.49 46.31
C PRO A 301 10.59 12.44 45.65
N GLY A 302 10.94 11.29 45.09
CA GLY A 302 12.15 11.13 44.29
C GLY A 302 11.92 11.48 42.84
N GLN A 303 12.52 10.71 41.94
CA GLN A 303 12.51 10.96 40.50
C GLN A 303 11.43 10.13 39.79
N LEU A 304 10.75 10.75 38.83
CA LEU A 304 9.97 10.13 37.77
C LEU A 304 10.67 10.44 36.44
N ALA A 305 10.92 9.43 35.62
CA ALA A 305 11.42 9.57 34.26
C ALA A 305 10.51 8.84 33.28
N LEU A 306 10.33 9.44 32.10
CA LEU A 306 9.56 8.91 30.99
C LEU A 306 10.41 9.03 29.73
N THR A 307 10.61 7.91 29.03
CA THR A 307 11.14 7.88 27.67
C THR A 307 10.13 7.22 26.74
N ALA A 308 9.96 7.73 25.54
CA ALA A 308 9.18 7.10 24.48
C ALA A 308 9.93 7.27 23.15
N ASP A 309 10.13 6.17 22.44
CA ASP A 309 10.87 6.16 21.18
C ASP A 309 10.23 5.18 20.18
N LEU A 310 10.41 5.47 18.90
CA LEU A 310 10.03 4.55 17.83
C LEU A 310 11.28 3.84 17.32
N THR A 311 11.27 2.51 17.43
CA THR A 311 12.27 1.69 16.77
C THR A 311 12.21 1.87 15.25
N PRO A 312 13.29 1.57 14.50
CA PRO A 312 13.26 1.57 13.05
C PRO A 312 12.18 0.67 12.44
N SER A 313 11.81 -0.42 13.13
CA SER A 313 10.72 -1.34 12.75
C SER A 313 9.31 -0.80 12.97
N GLY A 314 9.15 0.35 13.65
CA GLY A 314 7.85 0.95 13.96
C GLY A 314 7.23 0.49 15.27
N ASP A 315 7.96 -0.27 16.09
CA ASP A 315 7.55 -0.60 17.45
C ASP A 315 7.80 0.60 18.37
N LEU A 316 6.76 1.03 19.08
CA LEU A 316 6.83 2.05 20.11
C LEU A 316 7.35 1.41 21.40
N GLU A 317 8.50 1.87 21.88
CA GLU A 317 9.06 1.49 23.17
C GLU A 317 8.94 2.67 24.15
N ILE A 318 8.25 2.44 25.26
CA ILE A 318 8.09 3.43 26.33
C ILE A 318 8.69 2.87 27.61
N SER A 319 9.46 3.69 28.32
CA SER A 319 9.99 3.36 29.64
C SER A 319 9.53 4.39 30.68
N VAL A 320 8.89 3.92 31.74
CA VAL A 320 8.56 4.71 32.93
C VAL A 320 9.45 4.22 34.08
N GLN A 321 10.28 5.10 34.61
CA GLN A 321 11.31 4.75 35.58
C GLN A 321 11.23 5.59 36.85
N ASP A 322 11.57 4.95 37.97
CA ASP A 322 11.78 5.57 39.26
C ASP A 322 12.99 4.96 39.98
N ARG A 323 13.42 5.60 41.08
CA ARG A 323 14.52 5.15 41.95
C ARG A 323 14.04 4.79 43.36
N GLY A 324 12.73 4.65 43.51
CA GLY A 324 12.06 4.41 44.77
C GLY A 324 11.98 2.93 45.11
N ARG A 325 11.32 2.63 46.23
CA ARG A 325 10.95 1.27 46.61
C ARG A 325 9.44 1.21 46.65
N TRP A 326 8.88 0.42 45.74
CA TRP A 326 7.44 0.24 45.69
C TRP A 326 6.98 -0.46 46.96
N LYS A 327 5.87 0.01 47.52
CA LYS A 327 5.24 -0.64 48.66
C LYS A 327 4.80 -2.06 48.27
N ASP A 328 5.36 -3.08 48.91
CA ASP A 328 4.82 -4.44 48.87
C ASP A 328 3.40 -4.38 49.46
N SER A 329 2.39 -4.50 48.60
CA SER A 329 1.00 -4.49 49.03
C SER A 329 0.46 -5.91 48.96
N GLU A 330 -0.12 -6.41 50.06
CA GLU A 330 -0.95 -7.62 50.01
C GLU A 330 -2.09 -7.42 49.01
N PRO A 331 -2.46 -8.46 48.23
CA PRO A 331 -3.48 -8.35 47.21
C PRO A 331 -4.86 -8.17 47.86
N ALA A 332 -5.33 -6.93 47.96
CA ALA A 332 -6.73 -6.65 48.18
C ALA A 332 -7.51 -6.89 46.88
N ALA A 333 -8.72 -7.44 46.97
CA ALA A 333 -9.51 -7.97 45.86
C ALA A 333 -9.79 -7.02 44.68
N ASP A 334 -9.59 -5.70 44.84
CA ASP A 334 -9.80 -4.67 43.82
C ASP A 334 -8.50 -3.98 43.32
N ARG A 335 -7.31 -4.33 43.85
CA ARG A 335 -6.03 -3.69 43.48
C ARG A 335 -5.16 -4.62 42.65
N GLY A 336 -4.72 -4.13 41.48
CA GLY A 336 -3.99 -4.90 40.46
C GLY A 336 -4.67 -4.92 39.09
N HIS A 337 -5.92 -4.47 39.02
CA HIS A 337 -6.65 -4.31 37.75
C HIS A 337 -6.01 -3.26 36.82
N GLY A 338 -5.42 -2.18 37.36
CA GLY A 338 -4.82 -1.11 36.54
C GLY A 338 -3.69 -1.61 35.64
N LEU A 339 -2.70 -2.29 36.20
CA LEU A 339 -1.61 -2.92 35.44
C LEU A 339 -2.11 -4.06 34.53
N ALA A 340 -3.08 -4.85 34.99
CA ALA A 340 -3.66 -5.92 34.18
C ALA A 340 -4.48 -5.38 32.98
N LEU A 341 -5.18 -4.26 33.15
CA LEU A 341 -5.93 -3.57 32.09
C LEU A 341 -4.96 -2.85 31.14
N ALA A 342 -3.93 -2.18 31.67
CA ALA A 342 -2.86 -1.60 30.86
C ALA A 342 -2.20 -2.67 29.98
N GLY A 343 -1.77 -3.78 30.57
CA GLY A 343 -1.18 -4.91 29.86
C GLY A 343 -2.12 -5.62 28.87
N ALA A 344 -3.45 -5.45 28.99
CA ALA A 344 -4.41 -5.98 28.02
C ALA A 344 -4.60 -5.07 26.79
N THR A 345 -4.02 -3.87 26.80
CA THR A 345 -4.19 -2.86 25.73
C THR A 345 -2.95 -2.63 24.89
N VAL A 346 -1.84 -3.29 25.22
CA VAL A 346 -0.54 -3.18 24.54
C VAL A 346 0.03 -4.58 24.30
N ASP A 347 0.96 -4.72 23.36
CA ASP A 347 1.50 -6.03 22.99
C ASP A 347 2.37 -6.64 24.09
N ASP A 348 3.18 -5.82 24.77
CA ASP A 348 4.03 -6.23 25.88
C ASP A 348 4.10 -5.15 26.96
N LEU A 349 3.99 -5.57 28.22
CA LEU A 349 4.21 -4.73 29.40
C LEU A 349 5.05 -5.53 30.40
N THR A 350 6.25 -5.04 30.66
CA THR A 350 7.18 -5.64 31.63
C THR A 350 7.45 -4.65 32.77
N VAL A 351 7.56 -5.17 33.99
CA VAL A 351 7.89 -4.36 35.17
C VAL A 351 9.05 -5.03 35.89
N GLU A 352 10.22 -4.42 35.80
CA GLU A 352 11.44 -4.88 36.46
C GLU A 352 11.69 -4.06 37.71
N ARG A 353 11.80 -4.75 38.85
CA ARG A 353 12.06 -4.14 40.15
C ARG A 353 13.44 -4.54 40.63
N THR A 354 14.26 -3.55 40.94
CA THR A 354 15.61 -3.75 41.47
C THR A 354 15.78 -2.94 42.77
N PRO A 355 16.82 -3.21 43.57
CA PRO A 355 17.15 -2.36 44.72
C PRO A 355 17.43 -0.89 44.36
N ALA A 356 17.73 -0.60 43.09
CA ALA A 356 18.01 0.75 42.58
C ALA A 356 16.75 1.51 42.09
N GLY A 357 15.61 0.82 41.99
CA GLY A 357 14.37 1.40 41.46
C GLY A 357 13.54 0.42 40.64
N THR A 358 12.43 0.91 40.10
CA THR A 358 11.55 0.18 39.19
C THR A 358 11.64 0.76 37.78
N THR A 359 11.64 -0.11 36.78
CA THR A 359 11.48 0.24 35.37
C THR A 359 10.30 -0.53 34.80
N ALA A 360 9.30 0.19 34.30
CA ALA A 360 8.19 -0.39 33.55
C ALA A 360 8.39 -0.07 32.07
N THR A 361 8.34 -1.09 31.22
CA THR A 361 8.54 -0.97 29.78
C THR A 361 7.28 -1.43 29.06
N VAL A 362 6.75 -0.59 28.17
CA VAL A 362 5.64 -0.90 27.27
C VAL A 362 6.20 -1.01 25.86
N ARG A 363 5.82 -2.06 25.14
CA ARG A 363 6.08 -2.20 23.70
C ARG A 363 4.79 -2.48 22.96
N THR A 364 4.61 -1.82 21.83
CA THR A 364 3.45 -2.03 20.95
C THR A 364 3.77 -1.61 19.52
N ALA A 365 3.30 -2.36 18.54
CA ALA A 365 3.42 -1.96 17.14
C ALA A 365 2.43 -0.82 16.83
N LEU A 366 2.92 0.31 16.34
CA LEU A 366 2.04 1.40 15.91
C LEU A 366 1.63 1.21 14.45
N THR A 367 0.32 1.29 14.21
CA THR A 367 -0.24 1.20 12.86
C THR A 367 -1.22 2.32 12.56
N LYS A 368 -1.35 2.68 11.29
CA LYS A 368 -2.38 3.57 10.73
C LYS A 368 -3.28 2.76 9.78
N ALA A 369 -4.59 3.07 9.80
CA ALA A 369 -5.54 2.48 8.87
C ALA A 369 -5.45 3.19 7.50
N PRO A 370 -5.51 2.45 6.38
CA PRO A 370 -5.67 3.07 5.08
C PRO A 370 -7.04 3.75 4.95
N SER A 371 -7.14 4.78 4.11
CA SER A 371 -8.45 5.40 3.83
C SER A 371 -9.17 4.61 2.73
N MET A 372 -10.30 3.99 3.08
CA MET A 372 -11.16 3.32 2.11
C MET A 372 -12.33 4.23 1.73
N LEU A 373 -12.42 4.58 0.46
CA LEU A 373 -13.50 5.34 -0.13
C LEU A 373 -14.32 4.45 -1.06
N VAL A 374 -15.62 4.68 -1.10
CA VAL A 374 -16.52 4.00 -2.04
C VAL A 374 -16.95 5.04 -3.07
N GLY A 375 -16.69 4.76 -4.35
CA GLY A 375 -17.11 5.65 -5.43
C GLY A 375 -18.64 5.71 -5.57
N GLU A 376 -19.14 6.84 -6.07
CA GLU A 376 -20.49 6.88 -6.63
C GLU A 376 -20.49 6.09 -7.94
N ALA A 377 -21.00 4.86 -7.89
CA ALA A 377 -21.05 3.98 -9.05
C ALA A 377 -21.77 4.67 -10.22
N GLN A 378 -21.04 5.03 -11.29
CA GLN A 378 -21.69 5.39 -12.54
C GLN A 378 -22.20 4.12 -13.21
N PRO A 379 -23.48 4.07 -13.63
CA PRO A 379 -23.97 2.92 -14.38
C PRO A 379 -23.12 2.78 -15.64
N ALA A 380 -22.57 1.57 -15.84
CA ALA A 380 -21.84 1.21 -17.05
C ALA A 380 -22.73 1.56 -18.25
N THR A 381 -22.42 2.68 -18.92
CA THR A 381 -23.07 3.02 -20.17
C THR A 381 -22.74 1.92 -21.18
N GLU A 382 -23.73 1.47 -21.95
CA GLU A 382 -23.56 0.42 -22.97
C GLU A 382 -22.39 0.79 -23.92
N ARG A 383 -21.18 0.30 -23.62
CA ARG A 383 -19.99 0.44 -24.47
C ARG A 383 -20.09 -0.57 -25.62
N ALA A 384 -21.02 -0.31 -26.55
CA ALA A 384 -21.40 -1.23 -27.62
C ALA A 384 -20.53 -1.15 -28.90
N ASP A 385 -19.34 -0.56 -28.84
CA ASP A 385 -18.51 -0.30 -30.03
C ASP A 385 -17.40 -1.34 -30.30
N PHE A 386 -17.33 -2.45 -29.53
CA PHE A 386 -16.31 -3.48 -29.77
C PHE A 386 -16.54 -4.18 -31.12
N SER A 387 -15.51 -4.14 -31.97
CA SER A 387 -15.47 -4.79 -33.29
C SER A 387 -14.18 -5.56 -33.50
N ALA A 388 -14.27 -6.69 -34.17
CA ALA A 388 -13.11 -7.48 -34.58
C ALA A 388 -13.42 -8.16 -35.91
N ALA A 389 -12.60 -7.91 -36.94
CA ALA A 389 -12.80 -8.43 -38.28
C ALA A 389 -11.48 -8.87 -38.92
N VAL A 390 -11.50 -10.00 -39.64
CA VAL A 390 -10.33 -10.46 -40.39
C VAL A 390 -10.34 -9.83 -41.77
N THR A 391 -9.27 -9.14 -42.15
CA THR A 391 -9.09 -8.54 -43.48
C THR A 391 -7.65 -8.72 -43.92
N GLY A 392 -7.44 -9.32 -45.10
CA GLY A 392 -6.10 -9.48 -45.67
C GLY A 392 -5.11 -10.27 -44.80
N GLY A 393 -5.59 -11.23 -43.99
CA GLY A 393 -4.76 -12.00 -43.06
C GLY A 393 -4.41 -11.27 -41.75
N ARG A 394 -5.01 -10.10 -41.51
CA ARG A 394 -4.91 -9.36 -40.24
C ARG A 394 -6.24 -9.38 -39.50
N LEU A 395 -6.19 -9.51 -38.18
CA LEU A 395 -7.35 -9.27 -37.31
C LEU A 395 -7.36 -7.80 -36.91
N LEU A 396 -8.26 -7.02 -37.49
CA LEU A 396 -8.47 -5.62 -37.13
C LEU A 396 -9.40 -5.55 -35.92
N VAL A 397 -8.95 -4.91 -34.84
CA VAL A 397 -9.71 -4.77 -33.59
C VAL A 397 -9.98 -3.29 -33.32
N GLY A 398 -11.21 -2.96 -32.94
CA GLY A 398 -11.60 -1.59 -32.62
C GLY A 398 -12.57 -1.52 -31.45
N GLY A 399 -12.63 -0.35 -30.83
CA GLY A 399 -13.42 -0.11 -29.62
C GLY A 399 -12.72 -0.59 -28.34
N PRO A 400 -13.42 -0.62 -27.20
CA PRO A 400 -12.82 -0.95 -25.91
C PRO A 400 -12.62 -2.47 -25.74
N ILE A 401 -11.48 -2.86 -25.17
CA ILE A 401 -11.17 -4.21 -24.72
C ILE A 401 -11.09 -4.21 -23.19
N ASP A 402 -12.25 -4.35 -22.54
CA ASP A 402 -12.42 -4.34 -21.08
C ASP A 402 -12.94 -5.68 -20.58
N ILE A 403 -13.30 -5.76 -19.29
CA ILE A 403 -13.82 -6.99 -18.70
C ILE A 403 -15.08 -7.53 -19.40
N ALA A 404 -15.91 -6.65 -19.98
CA ALA A 404 -17.14 -7.03 -20.68
C ALA A 404 -16.84 -7.58 -22.09
N THR A 405 -15.89 -7.00 -22.81
CA THR A 405 -15.61 -7.36 -24.21
C THR A 405 -14.48 -8.39 -24.37
N ALA A 406 -13.59 -8.53 -23.39
CA ALA A 406 -12.41 -9.41 -23.45
C ALA A 406 -12.75 -10.88 -23.74
N ARG A 407 -13.86 -11.41 -23.18
CA ARG A 407 -14.29 -12.79 -23.46
C ARG A 407 -14.67 -13.01 -24.92
N ARG A 408 -15.30 -12.01 -25.54
CA ARG A 408 -15.67 -12.05 -26.96
C ARG A 408 -14.40 -11.94 -27.81
N PHE A 409 -13.49 -11.04 -27.46
CA PHE A 409 -12.21 -10.88 -28.12
C PHE A 409 -11.37 -12.18 -28.11
N ASP A 410 -11.22 -12.83 -26.94
CA ASP A 410 -10.47 -14.09 -26.80
C ASP A 410 -11.04 -15.20 -27.69
N ARG A 411 -12.37 -15.31 -27.75
CA ARG A 411 -13.03 -16.31 -28.60
C ARG A 411 -12.70 -16.10 -30.08
N ILE A 412 -12.83 -14.85 -30.56
CA ILE A 412 -12.52 -14.49 -31.94
C ILE A 412 -11.04 -14.74 -32.24
N LEU A 413 -10.15 -14.29 -31.36
CA LEU A 413 -8.71 -14.46 -31.55
C LEU A 413 -8.30 -15.93 -31.59
N ARG A 414 -8.85 -16.77 -30.70
CA ARG A 414 -8.60 -18.22 -30.71
C ARG A 414 -9.12 -18.87 -31.99
N ASP A 415 -10.30 -18.49 -32.44
CA ASP A 415 -10.89 -19.06 -33.65
C ASP A 415 -10.04 -18.71 -34.87
N VAL A 416 -9.68 -17.44 -35.03
CA VAL A 416 -8.83 -16.98 -36.14
C VAL A 416 -7.44 -17.63 -36.07
N ALA A 417 -6.82 -17.69 -34.89
CA ALA A 417 -5.50 -18.28 -34.72
C ALA A 417 -5.48 -19.80 -34.99
N ARG A 418 -6.54 -20.54 -34.65
CA ARG A 418 -6.65 -21.99 -34.94
C ARG A 418 -6.70 -22.28 -36.44
N HIS A 419 -7.33 -21.39 -37.20
CA HIS A 419 -7.48 -21.53 -38.65
C HIS A 419 -6.36 -20.84 -39.44
N ALA A 420 -5.44 -20.15 -38.78
CA ALA A 420 -4.35 -19.43 -39.43
C ALA A 420 -3.28 -20.39 -39.97
N THR A 421 -3.11 -20.39 -41.30
CA THR A 421 -2.06 -21.14 -42.00
C THR A 421 -0.76 -20.34 -42.19
N ARG A 422 -0.79 -19.05 -41.84
CA ARG A 422 0.33 -18.10 -41.86
C ARG A 422 0.40 -17.36 -40.53
N PRO A 423 1.52 -16.67 -40.21
CA PRO A 423 1.56 -15.77 -39.05
C PRO A 423 0.39 -14.78 -39.09
N LEU A 424 -0.31 -14.64 -37.97
CA LEU A 424 -1.47 -13.77 -37.79
C LEU A 424 -1.02 -12.43 -37.21
N THR A 425 -1.33 -11.33 -37.89
CA THR A 425 -1.15 -9.99 -37.34
C THR A 425 -2.46 -9.54 -36.67
N VAL A 426 -2.40 -9.11 -35.41
CA VAL A 426 -3.51 -8.47 -34.70
C VAL A 426 -3.26 -6.97 -34.67
N ASP A 427 -4.10 -6.21 -35.36
CA ASP A 427 -4.01 -4.76 -35.45
C ASP A 427 -4.94 -4.11 -34.43
N LEU A 428 -4.33 -3.49 -33.43
CA LEU A 428 -4.96 -2.85 -32.28
C LEU A 428 -5.04 -1.33 -32.43
N SER A 429 -4.70 -0.79 -33.60
CA SER A 429 -4.58 0.66 -33.83
C SER A 429 -5.91 1.43 -33.67
N ARG A 430 -7.05 0.74 -33.63
CA ARG A 430 -8.38 1.34 -33.42
C ARG A 430 -8.97 0.99 -32.04
N VAL A 431 -8.19 0.36 -31.17
CA VAL A 431 -8.61 0.08 -29.80
C VAL A 431 -8.63 1.39 -29.03
N THR A 432 -9.78 1.69 -28.45
CA THR A 432 -10.01 2.96 -27.73
C THR A 432 -9.67 2.87 -26.25
N HIS A 433 -9.56 1.65 -25.72
CA HIS A 433 -9.19 1.36 -24.33
C HIS A 433 -8.76 -0.11 -24.24
N LEU A 434 -7.64 -0.39 -23.56
CA LEU A 434 -7.05 -1.71 -23.44
C LEU A 434 -6.77 -2.01 -21.96
N ALA A 435 -7.79 -2.42 -21.22
CA ALA A 435 -7.64 -2.77 -19.81
C ALA A 435 -6.89 -4.10 -19.60
N SER A 436 -6.52 -4.39 -18.35
CA SER A 436 -5.84 -5.62 -17.91
C SER A 436 -6.52 -6.91 -18.41
N ALA A 437 -7.84 -6.90 -18.60
CA ALA A 437 -8.59 -8.02 -19.19
C ALA A 437 -8.20 -8.32 -20.65
N GLY A 438 -7.96 -7.29 -21.47
CA GLY A 438 -7.46 -7.42 -22.82
C GLY A 438 -6.01 -7.86 -22.87
N ILE A 439 -5.17 -7.30 -22.00
CA ILE A 439 -3.75 -7.70 -21.83
C ILE A 439 -3.63 -9.18 -21.52
N ARG A 440 -4.48 -9.73 -20.64
CA ARG A 440 -4.54 -11.17 -20.36
C ARG A 440 -4.81 -12.02 -21.60
N VAL A 441 -5.73 -11.58 -22.46
CA VAL A 441 -6.07 -12.28 -23.70
C VAL A 441 -4.88 -12.28 -24.66
N LEU A 442 -4.25 -11.12 -24.85
CA LEU A 442 -3.09 -10.94 -25.74
C LEU A 442 -1.87 -11.74 -25.25
N ALA A 443 -1.52 -11.63 -23.96
CA ALA A 443 -0.42 -12.37 -23.36
C ALA A 443 -0.62 -13.89 -23.48
N ALA A 444 -1.83 -14.38 -23.19
CA ALA A 444 -2.16 -15.78 -23.37
C ALA A 444 -2.06 -16.23 -24.83
N ALA A 445 -2.44 -15.37 -25.78
CA ALA A 445 -2.34 -15.66 -27.21
C ALA A 445 -0.88 -15.75 -27.67
N LEU A 446 -0.04 -14.80 -27.26
CA LEU A 446 1.39 -14.79 -27.54
C LEU A 446 2.07 -16.07 -27.02
N ARG A 447 1.80 -16.46 -25.76
CA ARG A 447 2.31 -17.71 -25.16
C ARG A 447 1.98 -18.96 -25.96
N ARG A 448 0.74 -19.05 -26.47
CA ARG A 448 0.25 -20.22 -27.22
C ARG A 448 0.77 -20.28 -28.66
N SER A 449 1.24 -19.16 -29.21
CA SER A 449 1.39 -19.00 -30.65
C SER A 449 2.71 -19.48 -31.25
N ASP A 450 3.71 -19.87 -30.44
CA ASP A 450 5.06 -20.23 -30.89
C ASP A 450 5.59 -19.32 -32.03
N ARG A 451 5.47 -17.99 -31.82
CA ARG A 451 5.85 -16.90 -32.75
C ARG A 451 5.04 -16.76 -34.05
N LYS A 452 3.85 -17.36 -34.14
CA LYS A 452 2.91 -17.14 -35.27
C LYS A 452 1.94 -15.97 -35.07
N LEU A 453 2.14 -15.14 -34.05
CA LEU A 453 1.27 -14.00 -33.76
C LEU A 453 2.09 -12.74 -33.57
N GLU A 454 1.71 -11.67 -34.26
CA GLU A 454 2.34 -10.35 -34.18
C GLU A 454 1.28 -9.32 -33.78
N LEU A 455 1.56 -8.52 -32.77
CA LEU A 455 0.71 -7.39 -32.36
C LEU A 455 1.17 -6.11 -33.06
N VAL A 456 0.24 -5.30 -33.53
CA VAL A 456 0.52 -3.99 -34.14
C VAL A 456 -0.37 -2.94 -33.49
N ALA A 457 0.20 -1.79 -33.13
CA ALA A 457 -0.54 -0.62 -32.69
C ALA A 457 0.06 0.64 -33.34
N LEU A 458 -0.77 1.65 -33.61
CA LEU A 458 -0.33 2.94 -34.13
C LEU A 458 0.27 3.78 -33.01
N ARG A 459 1.38 4.48 -33.27
CA ARG A 459 2.05 5.32 -32.26
C ARG A 459 1.08 6.28 -31.58
N GLY A 460 1.13 6.34 -30.24
CA GLY A 460 0.34 7.26 -29.44
C GLY A 460 -1.13 6.87 -29.28
N THR A 461 -1.53 5.69 -29.75
CA THR A 461 -2.84 5.13 -29.41
C THR A 461 -2.85 4.53 -28.00
N PRO A 462 -4.03 4.39 -27.34
CA PRO A 462 -4.12 3.72 -26.04
C PRO A 462 -3.49 2.33 -26.04
N ALA A 463 -3.67 1.56 -27.12
CA ALA A 463 -3.04 0.25 -27.25
C ALA A 463 -1.50 0.31 -27.33
N ASP A 464 -0.93 1.26 -28.07
CA ASP A 464 0.53 1.44 -28.13
C ASP A 464 1.10 1.80 -26.76
N HIS A 465 0.44 2.71 -26.03
CA HIS A 465 0.84 3.10 -24.68
C HIS A 465 0.84 1.91 -23.70
N VAL A 466 -0.27 1.17 -23.62
CA VAL A 466 -0.37 0.03 -22.68
C VAL A 466 0.56 -1.12 -23.09
N LEU A 467 0.72 -1.40 -24.39
CA LEU A 467 1.64 -2.46 -24.84
C LEU A 467 3.10 -2.11 -24.60
N ALA A 468 3.48 -0.83 -24.75
CA ALA A 468 4.82 -0.35 -24.42
C ALA A 468 5.08 -0.44 -22.91
N LEU A 469 4.12 0.01 -22.08
CA LEU A 469 4.19 -0.07 -20.63
C LEU A 469 4.35 -1.52 -20.14
N THR A 470 3.51 -2.41 -20.66
CA THR A 470 3.50 -3.84 -20.29
C THR A 470 4.61 -4.65 -20.97
N GLN A 471 5.45 -4.03 -21.79
CA GLN A 471 6.48 -4.66 -22.61
C GLN A 471 6.00 -5.88 -23.41
N LEU A 472 4.70 -5.93 -23.73
CA LEU A 472 4.17 -7.00 -24.56
C LEU A 472 4.74 -6.86 -25.98
N PRO A 473 5.32 -7.92 -26.56
CA PRO A 473 5.92 -7.86 -27.89
C PRO A 473 4.93 -7.36 -28.96
N HIS A 474 5.20 -6.17 -29.50
CA HIS A 474 4.39 -5.54 -30.54
C HIS A 474 5.26 -4.68 -31.46
N ARG A 475 4.72 -4.35 -32.64
CA ARG A 475 5.30 -3.39 -33.57
C ARG A 475 4.47 -2.11 -33.57
N THR A 476 5.11 -1.00 -33.22
CA THR A 476 4.53 0.33 -33.43
C THR A 476 4.58 0.68 -34.92
N ALA A 477 3.41 0.95 -35.51
CA ALA A 477 3.23 1.31 -36.92
C ALA A 477 3.28 2.83 -37.16
#